data_AF-A0A7S3YIJ9-F1
#
_entry.id   AF-A0A7S3YIJ9-F1
#
_cell.length_a   1.000
_cell.length_b   1.000
_cell.length_c   1.000
_cell.angle_alpha   90.00
_cell.angle_beta   90.00
_cell.angle_gamma   90.00
#
_symmetry.space_group_name_H-M   'P 1'
#
loop_
_entity.id
_entity.type
_entity.pdbx_description
1 polymer ?
#
loop_
_entity_poly.entity_id
_entity_poly.type
_entity_poly.pdbx_seq_one_letter_code
_entity_poly.pdbx_strand_id
1 'polypeptide(L)'
;LNGWTAVFQFAFALPLALPAALAGEPPVSPSELPRNLWQGLLCFCGVNSQTEGSHMDHCYPTGPIFVTLYLAFNIGYNILMVLILKFGSANILFLSSTIMVPLGHVAFALPFMPERDFLQVSDVMGMVVIMSGLVLYRFGQGMVCSGSRIWARRRARRRRGPP
;
A
#
# COMPACT_ATOMS: atom_id res chain seq x y z
N LEU A 1 0.70 -10.92 18.95
CA LEU A 1 0.48 -9.49 18.65
C LEU A 1 -0.40 -9.31 17.41
N ASN A 2 0.00 -9.84 16.25
CA ASN A 2 -0.73 -9.68 14.98
C ASN A 2 -2.19 -10.20 15.00
N GLY A 3 -2.48 -11.26 15.76
CA GLY A 3 -3.85 -11.76 15.90
C GLY A 3 -4.81 -10.78 16.59
N TRP A 4 -4.35 -10.05 17.61
CA TRP A 4 -5.16 -9.05 18.31
C TRP A 4 -5.40 -7.81 17.43
N THR A 5 -4.39 -7.40 16.66
CA THR A 5 -4.52 -6.36 15.65
C THR A 5 -5.55 -6.74 14.58
N ALA A 6 -5.56 -8.00 14.13
CA ALA A 6 -6.52 -8.48 13.14
C ALA A 6 -7.97 -8.44 13.68
N VAL A 7 -8.17 -8.76 14.96
CA VAL A 7 -9.50 -8.66 15.60
C VAL A 7 -10.00 -7.23 15.59
N PHE A 8 -9.16 -6.26 15.98
CA PHE A 8 -9.56 -4.85 15.94
C PHE A 8 -9.72 -4.33 14.51
N GLN A 9 -8.86 -4.71 13.58
CA GLN A 9 -8.98 -4.34 12.18
C GLN A 9 -10.31 -4.85 11.61
N PHE A 10 -10.73 -6.08 11.94
CA PHE A 10 -12.02 -6.60 11.55
C PHE A 10 -13.17 -5.84 12.23
N ALA A 11 -13.06 -5.56 13.53
CA ALA A 11 -14.07 -4.81 14.28
C ALA A 11 -14.28 -3.38 13.74
N PHE A 12 -13.20 -2.70 13.34
CA PHE A 12 -13.26 -1.37 12.72
C PHE A 12 -13.56 -1.42 11.22
N ALA A 13 -13.27 -2.51 10.52
CA ALA A 13 -13.64 -2.68 9.11
C ALA A 13 -15.16 -2.70 8.93
N LEU A 14 -15.93 -3.22 9.88
CA LEU A 14 -17.40 -3.25 9.82
C LEU A 14 -18.05 -1.85 9.75
N PRO A 15 -17.76 -0.89 10.65
CA PRO A 15 -18.29 0.47 10.52
C PRO A 15 -17.70 1.21 9.32
N LEU A 16 -16.43 0.95 8.94
CA LEU A 16 -15.83 1.53 7.74
C LEU A 16 -16.40 0.95 6.43
N ALA A 17 -17.04 -0.22 6.47
CA ALA A 17 -17.71 -0.78 5.31
C ALA A 17 -18.90 0.08 4.85
N LEU A 18 -19.53 0.84 5.75
CA LEU A 18 -20.64 1.74 5.41
C LEU A 18 -20.24 2.86 4.44
N PRO A 19 -19.23 3.72 4.74
CA PRO A 19 -18.79 4.72 3.79
C PRO A 19 -18.14 4.10 2.54
N ALA A 20 -17.47 2.94 2.68
CA ALA A 20 -16.89 2.25 1.53
C ALA A 20 -17.97 1.75 0.55
N ALA A 21 -19.09 1.24 1.07
CA ALA A 21 -20.25 0.84 0.28
C ALA A 21 -20.94 2.00 -0.45
N LEU A 22 -20.98 3.18 0.17
CA LEU A 22 -21.54 4.39 -0.43
C LEU A 22 -20.62 5.04 -1.47
N ALA A 23 -19.30 4.90 -1.30
CA ALA A 23 -18.29 5.41 -2.22
C ALA A 23 -17.93 4.44 -3.36
N GLY A 24 -18.40 3.19 -3.27
CA GLY A 24 -18.18 2.17 -4.29
C GLY A 24 -19.06 2.40 -5.53
N GLU A 25 -18.59 1.92 -6.67
CA GLU A 25 -19.37 1.83 -7.90
C GLU A 25 -19.75 0.36 -8.11
N PRO A 26 -21.05 -0.02 -8.11
CA PRO A 26 -22.25 0.78 -7.88
C PRO A 26 -22.49 1.11 -6.38
N PRO A 27 -23.14 2.24 -6.06
CA PRO A 27 -23.40 2.63 -4.68
C PRO A 27 -24.46 1.68 -4.08
N VAL A 28 -24.08 0.95 -3.04
CA VAL A 28 -24.98 -0.01 -2.38
C VAL A 28 -25.59 0.62 -1.13
N SER A 29 -26.91 0.48 -0.98
CA SER A 29 -27.60 0.98 0.20
C SER A 29 -27.15 0.19 1.46
N PRO A 30 -27.04 0.82 2.64
CA PRO A 30 -26.60 0.14 3.87
C PRO A 30 -27.40 -1.12 4.23
N SER A 31 -28.67 -1.19 3.81
CA SER A 31 -29.55 -2.35 4.00
C SER A 31 -29.23 -3.55 3.11
N GLU A 32 -28.57 -3.34 1.98
CA GLU A 32 -28.22 -4.39 1.01
C GLU A 32 -26.78 -4.88 1.21
N LEU A 33 -26.00 -4.17 2.03
CA LEU A 33 -24.63 -4.49 2.42
C LEU A 33 -24.45 -5.94 2.93
N PRO A 34 -25.29 -6.47 3.84
CA PRO A 34 -25.15 -7.87 4.28
C PRO A 34 -25.47 -8.88 3.17
N ARG A 35 -26.37 -8.54 2.24
CA ARG A 35 -26.67 -9.38 1.08
C ARG A 35 -25.47 -9.42 0.12
N ASN A 36 -24.86 -8.28 -0.17
CA ASN A 36 -23.66 -8.20 -1.00
C ASN A 36 -22.46 -8.93 -0.38
N LEU A 37 -22.27 -8.83 0.93
CA LEU A 37 -21.24 -9.60 1.65
C LEU A 37 -21.46 -11.11 1.52
N TRP A 38 -22.72 -11.56 1.64
CA TRP A 38 -23.05 -12.98 1.50
C TRP A 38 -22.85 -13.49 0.06
N GLN A 39 -23.23 -12.69 -0.94
CA GLN A 39 -23.03 -13.01 -2.35
C GLN A 39 -21.54 -13.05 -2.71
N GLY A 40 -20.73 -12.14 -2.15
CA GLY A 40 -19.27 -12.18 -2.27
C GLY A 40 -18.66 -13.42 -1.61
N LEU A 41 -19.19 -13.86 -0.46
CA LEU A 41 -18.74 -15.09 0.19
C LEU A 41 -19.10 -16.34 -0.64
N LEU A 42 -20.28 -16.37 -1.25
CA LEU A 42 -20.67 -17.42 -2.19
C LEU A 42 -19.73 -17.46 -3.40
N CYS A 43 -19.38 -16.30 -3.95
CA CYS A 43 -18.39 -16.18 -5.03
C CYS A 43 -17.02 -16.72 -4.61
N PHE A 44 -16.58 -16.42 -3.38
CA PHE A 44 -15.35 -16.97 -2.81
C PHE A 44 -15.38 -18.50 -2.67
N CYS A 45 -16.55 -19.08 -2.34
CA CYS A 45 -16.76 -20.52 -2.33
C CYS A 45 -16.92 -21.14 -3.74
N GLY A 46 -16.80 -20.34 -4.81
CA GLY A 46 -16.93 -20.78 -6.19
C GLY A 46 -18.37 -20.95 -6.67
N VAL A 47 -19.34 -20.41 -5.93
CA VAL A 47 -20.76 -20.40 -6.32
C VAL A 47 -21.08 -19.08 -7.01
N ASN A 48 -21.45 -19.15 -8.28
CA ASN A 48 -21.89 -17.96 -9.02
C ASN A 48 -23.24 -17.48 -8.45
N SER A 49 -23.27 -16.27 -7.90
CA SER A 49 -24.47 -15.69 -7.28
C SER A 49 -25.25 -14.72 -8.17
N GLN A 50 -24.64 -14.23 -9.25
CA GLN A 50 -25.21 -13.26 -10.20
C GLN A 50 -25.07 -13.83 -11.61
N THR A 51 -26.12 -14.51 -12.09
CA THR A 51 -26.18 -15.12 -13.44
C THR A 51 -27.04 -14.34 -14.42
N GLU A 52 -27.72 -13.27 -14.00
CA GLU A 52 -28.57 -12.43 -14.86
C GLU A 52 -28.34 -10.94 -14.55
N GLY A 53 -27.88 -10.16 -15.55
CA GLY A 53 -27.61 -8.71 -15.42
C GLY A 53 -26.51 -8.20 -16.38
N SER A 54 -26.21 -6.88 -16.37
CA SER A 54 -25.14 -6.29 -17.19
C SER A 54 -23.73 -6.52 -16.62
N HIS A 55 -23.61 -7.03 -15.40
CA HIS A 55 -22.37 -7.38 -14.72
C HIS A 55 -22.44 -8.85 -14.32
N MET A 56 -21.93 -9.74 -15.18
CA MET A 56 -21.89 -11.17 -14.91
C MET A 56 -20.66 -11.52 -14.07
N ASP A 57 -20.88 -12.17 -12.93
CA ASP A 57 -19.80 -12.63 -12.07
C ASP A 57 -19.32 -14.02 -12.52
N HIS A 58 -18.10 -14.09 -13.04
CA HIS A 58 -17.42 -15.36 -13.34
C HIS A 58 -16.61 -15.83 -12.11
N CYS A 59 -17.28 -16.36 -11.09
CA CYS A 59 -16.61 -16.82 -9.86
C CYS A 59 -15.91 -18.16 -10.05
N TYR A 60 -16.45 -19.07 -10.85
CA TYR A 60 -15.83 -20.37 -11.12
C TYR A 60 -15.08 -20.39 -12.47
N PRO A 61 -13.82 -20.89 -12.57
CA PRO A 61 -12.94 -21.46 -11.53
C PRO A 61 -11.89 -20.49 -10.97
N THR A 62 -11.81 -19.26 -11.49
CA THR A 62 -10.72 -18.32 -11.23
C THR A 62 -10.90 -17.46 -9.97
N GLY A 63 -12.14 -17.19 -9.55
CA GLY A 63 -12.45 -16.31 -8.43
C GLY A 63 -11.78 -16.72 -7.12
N PRO A 64 -11.97 -17.96 -6.63
CA PRO A 64 -11.34 -18.44 -5.41
C PRO A 64 -9.81 -18.34 -5.46
N ILE A 65 -9.19 -18.67 -6.60
CA ILE A 65 -7.73 -18.68 -6.75
C ILE A 65 -7.16 -17.26 -6.63
N PHE A 66 -7.73 -16.29 -7.35
CA PHE A 66 -7.25 -14.90 -7.27
C PHE A 66 -7.46 -14.30 -5.89
N VAL A 67 -8.62 -14.56 -5.26
CA VAL A 67 -8.92 -14.03 -3.91
C VAL A 67 -8.03 -14.69 -2.85
N THR A 68 -7.81 -16.00 -2.90
CA THR A 68 -6.91 -16.70 -1.97
C THR A 68 -5.46 -16.23 -2.14
N LEU A 69 -4.99 -16.06 -3.38
CA LEU A 69 -3.65 -15.55 -3.65
C LEU A 69 -3.49 -14.12 -3.12
N TYR A 70 -4.47 -13.25 -3.37
CA TYR A 70 -4.49 -11.88 -2.85
C TYR A 70 -4.47 -11.86 -1.31
N LEU A 71 -5.30 -12.67 -0.65
CA LEU A 71 -5.33 -12.78 0.81
C LEU A 71 -3.99 -13.28 1.37
N ALA A 72 -3.39 -14.29 0.74
CA ALA A 72 -2.09 -14.82 1.14
C ALA A 72 -0.99 -13.75 1.05
N PHE A 73 -0.94 -12.98 -0.04
CA PHE A 73 0.00 -11.86 -0.18
C PHE A 73 -0.26 -10.74 0.83
N ASN A 74 -1.52 -10.40 1.11
CA ASN A 74 -1.86 -9.37 2.10
C ASN A 74 -1.45 -9.79 3.52
N ILE A 75 -1.65 -11.06 3.89
CA ILE A 75 -1.18 -11.59 5.17
C ILE A 75 0.36 -11.57 5.22
N GLY A 76 1.00 -12.02 4.14
CA GLY A 76 2.46 -11.98 4.00
C GLY A 76 3.03 -10.56 4.16
N TYR A 77 2.42 -9.57 3.50
CA TYR A 77 2.80 -8.16 3.61
C TYR A 77 2.68 -7.64 5.05
N ASN A 78 1.58 -7.95 5.73
CA ASN A 78 1.40 -7.57 7.14
C ASN A 78 2.47 -8.20 8.06
N ILE A 79 2.86 -9.45 7.81
CA ILE A 79 3.95 -10.11 8.56
C ILE A 79 5.30 -9.43 8.26
N LEU A 80 5.60 -9.17 6.99
CA LEU A 80 6.83 -8.49 6.56
C LEU A 80 6.95 -7.09 7.18
N MET A 81 5.85 -6.32 7.23
CA MET A 81 5.83 -5.00 7.86
C MET A 81 6.16 -5.07 9.36
N VAL A 82 5.61 -6.05 10.07
CA VAL A 82 5.93 -6.25 11.50
C VAL A 82 7.39 -6.68 11.70
N LEU A 83 7.93 -7.52 10.81
CA LEU A 83 9.35 -7.89 10.85
C LEU A 83 10.27 -6.68 10.63
N ILE A 84 9.94 -5.81 9.66
CA ILE A 84 10.68 -4.57 9.43
C ILE A 84 10.60 -3.64 10.64
N LEU A 85 9.44 -3.54 11.30
CA LEU A 85 9.30 -2.75 12.52
C LEU A 85 10.10 -3.32 13.69
N LYS A 86 10.20 -4.64 13.80
CA LYS A 86 10.90 -5.31 14.90
C LYS A 86 12.42 -5.21 14.78
N PHE A 87 12.96 -5.31 13.57
CA PHE A 87 14.41 -5.30 13.32
C PHE A 87 14.93 -3.98 12.73
N GLY A 88 14.04 -3.14 12.23
CA GLY A 88 14.36 -1.84 11.63
C GLY A 88 13.91 -0.67 12.50
N SER A 89 13.88 0.52 11.89
CA SER A 89 13.38 1.75 12.49
C SER A 89 12.12 2.23 11.77
N ALA A 90 11.35 3.10 12.43
CA ALA A 90 10.16 3.73 11.83
C ALA A 90 10.48 4.45 10.49
N ASN A 91 11.71 4.94 10.32
CA ASN A 91 12.15 5.60 9.10
C ASN A 91 12.27 4.64 7.91
N ILE A 92 12.66 3.37 8.14
CA ILE A 92 12.74 2.36 7.07
C ILE A 92 11.34 1.92 6.66
N LEU A 93 10.42 1.79 7.62
CA LEU A 93 9.02 1.48 7.34
C LEU A 93 8.38 2.56 6.45
N PHE A 94 8.52 3.83 6.83
CA PHE A 94 7.95 4.94 6.05
C PHE A 94 8.51 4.98 4.63
N LEU A 95 9.84 4.79 4.48
CA LEU A 95 10.48 4.72 3.17
C LEU A 95 9.90 3.57 2.31
N SER A 96 9.68 2.40 2.91
CA SER A 96 9.06 1.26 2.21
C SER A 96 7.64 1.57 1.75
N SER A 97 6.82 2.19 2.61
CA SER A 97 5.46 2.60 2.26
C SER A 97 5.44 3.62 1.11
N THR A 98 6.39 4.54 1.07
CA THR A 98 6.50 5.52 -0.03
C THR A 98 6.90 4.88 -1.36
N ILE A 99 7.72 3.82 -1.35
CA ILE A 99 8.14 3.09 -2.56
C ILE A 99 6.99 2.24 -3.13
N MET A 100 6.07 1.77 -2.28
CA MET A 100 4.96 0.92 -2.70
C MET A 100 3.99 1.64 -3.67
N VAL A 101 3.77 2.94 -3.47
CA VAL A 101 2.86 3.75 -4.30
C VAL A 101 3.30 3.80 -5.77
N PRO A 102 4.52 4.27 -6.13
CA PRO A 102 4.98 4.28 -7.52
C PRO A 102 5.14 2.86 -8.08
N LEU A 103 5.53 1.89 -7.25
CA LEU A 103 5.61 0.50 -7.69
C LEU A 103 4.23 -0.04 -8.12
N GLY A 104 3.16 0.36 -7.41
CA GLY A 104 1.79 0.08 -7.80
C GLY A 104 1.47 0.63 -9.20
N HIS A 105 1.73 1.92 -9.43
CA HIS A 105 1.51 2.53 -10.76
C HIS A 105 2.26 1.82 -11.89
N VAL A 106 3.50 1.35 -11.65
CA VAL A 106 4.25 0.56 -12.63
C VAL A 106 3.66 -0.85 -12.79
N ALA A 107 3.18 -1.47 -11.71
CA ALA A 107 2.57 -2.80 -11.74
C ALA A 107 1.26 -2.81 -12.55
N PHE A 108 0.41 -1.79 -12.40
CA PHE A 108 -0.80 -1.62 -13.20
C PHE A 108 -0.50 -1.31 -14.68
N ALA A 109 0.70 -0.81 -15.00
CA ALA A 109 1.16 -0.59 -16.38
C ALA A 109 1.51 -1.91 -17.12
N LEU A 110 1.71 -3.01 -16.40
CA LEU A 110 2.21 -4.25 -17.00
C LEU A 110 1.11 -4.95 -17.81
N PRO A 111 1.46 -5.55 -18.96
CA PRO A 111 0.50 -6.13 -19.90
C PRO A 111 -0.25 -7.36 -19.36
N PHE A 112 0.15 -7.86 -18.19
CA PHE A 112 -0.43 -9.01 -17.48
C PHE A 112 -1.68 -8.64 -16.68
N MET A 113 -1.93 -7.35 -16.40
CA MET A 113 -3.07 -6.92 -15.59
C MET A 113 -4.33 -6.66 -16.45
N PRO A 114 -5.52 -7.15 -16.04
CA PRO A 114 -6.74 -7.07 -16.84
C PRO A 114 -7.29 -5.65 -17.05
N GLU A 115 -6.89 -4.67 -16.24
CA GLU A 115 -7.28 -3.26 -16.38
C GLU A 115 -6.03 -2.43 -16.64
N ARG A 116 -5.74 -2.18 -17.94
CA ARG A 116 -4.60 -1.33 -18.33
C ARG A 116 -5.03 0.13 -18.28
N ASP A 117 -4.74 0.78 -17.18
CA ASP A 117 -4.85 2.23 -17.13
C ASP A 117 -3.72 2.85 -17.96
N PHE A 118 -4.09 3.76 -18.86
CA PHE A 118 -3.14 4.55 -19.64
C PHE A 118 -2.41 5.49 -18.68
N LEU A 119 -1.14 5.18 -18.37
CA LEU A 119 -0.31 6.03 -17.51
C LEU A 119 -0.35 7.48 -17.99
N GLN A 120 -0.96 8.35 -17.21
CA GLN A 120 -0.92 9.77 -17.49
C GLN A 120 0.50 10.29 -17.25
N VAL A 121 0.92 11.25 -18.06
CA VAL A 121 2.25 11.88 -17.95
C VAL A 121 2.45 12.52 -16.57
N SER A 122 1.36 12.94 -15.91
CA SER A 122 1.36 13.42 -14.51
C SER A 122 1.83 12.36 -13.51
N ASP A 123 1.45 11.10 -13.69
CA ASP A 123 1.79 10.01 -12.76
C ASP A 123 3.27 9.65 -12.90
N VAL A 124 3.77 9.62 -14.15
CA VAL A 124 5.20 9.41 -14.44
C VAL A 124 6.05 10.50 -13.80
N MET A 125 5.63 11.76 -13.90
CA MET A 125 6.32 12.89 -13.27
C MET A 125 6.31 12.75 -11.74
N GLY A 126 5.18 12.35 -11.14
CA GLY A 126 5.07 12.08 -9.70
C GLY A 126 6.04 10.98 -9.23
N MET A 127 6.15 9.88 -9.99
CA MET A 127 7.09 8.79 -9.69
C MET A 127 8.54 9.27 -9.71
N VAL A 128 8.94 10.09 -10.69
CA VAL A 128 10.32 10.64 -10.77
C VAL A 128 10.61 11.58 -9.60
N VAL A 129 9.65 12.43 -9.22
CA VAL A 129 9.81 13.34 -8.07
C VAL A 129 9.95 12.57 -6.77
N ILE A 130 9.11 11.55 -6.54
CA ILE A 130 9.19 10.71 -5.33
C ILE A 130 10.53 9.94 -5.28
N MET A 131 10.95 9.33 -6.39
CA MET A 131 12.22 8.59 -6.44
C MET A 131 13.42 9.51 -6.22
N SER A 132 13.43 10.71 -6.80
CA SER A 132 14.51 11.69 -6.57
C SER A 132 14.52 12.18 -5.12
N GLY A 133 13.37 12.43 -4.51
CA GLY A 133 13.25 12.78 -3.09
C GLY A 133 13.77 11.68 -2.16
N LEU A 134 13.52 10.41 -2.47
CA LEU A 134 14.00 9.26 -1.70
C LEU A 134 15.53 9.10 -1.78
N VAL A 135 16.11 9.31 -2.98
CA VAL A 135 17.56 9.31 -3.20
C VAL A 135 18.19 10.45 -2.39
N LEU A 136 17.65 11.67 -2.48
CA LEU A 136 18.11 12.81 -1.69
C LEU A 136 17.97 12.58 -0.19
N TYR A 137 16.91 11.94 0.29
CA TYR A 137 16.75 11.64 1.72
C TYR A 137 17.82 10.64 2.20
N ARG A 138 18.09 9.58 1.43
CA ARG A 138 19.09 8.56 1.77
C ARG A 138 20.52 9.11 1.73
N PHE A 139 20.90 9.78 0.64
CA PHE A 139 22.26 10.34 0.49
C PHE A 139 22.43 11.67 1.24
N GLY A 140 21.36 12.40 1.46
CA GLY A 140 21.31 13.63 2.26
C GLY A 140 21.72 13.41 3.71
N GLN A 141 21.35 12.28 4.34
CA GLN A 141 21.85 11.98 5.68
C GLN A 141 23.38 11.78 5.72
N GLY A 142 23.96 11.17 4.67
CA GLY A 142 25.41 11.08 4.51
C GLY A 142 26.07 12.44 4.32
N MET A 143 25.46 13.31 3.50
CA MET A 143 25.95 14.67 3.25
C MET A 143 25.80 15.60 4.46
N VAL A 144 24.72 15.50 5.25
CA VAL A 144 24.49 16.28 6.47
C VAL A 144 25.45 15.85 7.58
N CYS A 145 25.72 14.55 7.73
CA CYS A 145 26.71 14.06 8.70
C CYS A 145 28.14 14.49 8.33
N SER A 146 28.48 14.45 7.03
CA SER A 146 29.76 14.94 6.51
C SER A 146 29.89 16.46 6.67
N GLY A 147 28.83 17.21 6.33
CA GLY A 147 28.74 18.67 6.46
C GLY A 147 28.83 19.12 7.92
N SER A 148 28.17 18.44 8.84
CA SER A 148 28.24 18.72 10.29
C SER A 148 29.64 18.47 10.85
N ARG A 149 30.32 17.39 10.43
CA ARG A 149 31.73 17.14 10.80
C ARG A 149 32.68 18.20 10.24
N ILE A 150 32.49 18.62 9.00
CA ILE A 150 33.29 19.68 8.37
C ILE A 150 33.05 21.02 9.07
N TRP A 151 31.80 21.32 9.41
CA TRP A 151 31.44 22.56 10.08
C TRP A 151 31.91 22.59 11.55
N ALA A 152 31.83 21.46 12.27
CA ALA A 152 32.42 21.30 13.59
C ALA A 152 33.95 21.48 13.57
N ARG A 153 34.64 20.91 12.57
CA ARG A 153 36.09 21.13 12.37
C ARG A 153 36.43 22.58 12.04
N ARG A 154 35.63 23.26 11.22
CA ARG A 154 35.80 24.69 10.91
C ARG A 154 35.56 25.57 12.14
N ARG A 155 34.59 25.23 12.97
CA ARG A 155 34.29 25.95 14.21
C ARG A 155 35.39 25.72 15.27
N ALA A 156 35.96 24.52 15.36
CA ALA A 156 37.11 24.23 16.21
C ALA A 156 38.38 24.98 15.76
N ARG A 157 38.63 25.10 14.45
CA ARG A 157 39.73 25.92 13.91
C ARG A 157 39.54 27.42 14.17
N ARG A 158 38.30 27.94 14.11
CA ARG A 158 38.03 29.36 14.45
C ARG A 158 38.21 29.70 15.94
N ARG A 159 38.11 28.72 16.85
CA ARG A 159 38.36 28.94 18.30
C ARG A 159 39.84 28.92 18.68
N ARG A 160 40.72 28.35 17.84
CA ARG A 160 42.17 28.54 17.94
C ARG A 160 42.54 29.76 17.11
N GLY A 161 42.35 30.95 17.67
CA GLY A 161 42.93 32.18 17.12
C GLY A 161 44.46 32.09 17.09
N PRO A 162 45.13 32.87 16.23
CA PRO A 162 46.59 32.87 16.14
C PRO A 162 47.23 33.29 17.48
N PRO A 163 48.47 32.85 17.75
CA PRO A 163 49.24 33.27 18.93
C PRO A 163 49.49 34.79 18.95
#